data_AF-A0AAV6WUX4-F1
#
_entry.id   AF-A0AAV6WUX4-F1
#
_cell.length_a   1.000
_cell.length_b   1.000
_cell.length_c   1.000
_cell.angle_alpha   90.00
_cell.angle_beta   90.00
_cell.angle_gamma   90.00
#
_symmetry.space_group_name_H-M   'P 1'
#
loop_
_entity.id
_entity.type
_entity.pdbx_description
1 polymer ?
#
loop_
_entity_poly.entity_id
_entity_poly.type
_entity_poly.pdbx_seq_one_letter_code
_entity_poly.pdbx_strand_id
1 'polypeptide(L)'
;MDAQIYGVHNLLLLAFFTSLLFPLSALPEIPPAKPSTQINSNSVLVALLDSHYTELSELVEKALLLQTLEEAVSNHNITIFAPRNEALERDLDPEFKQFLLEPRNLKSLQNLILFHVIPSRIESQQWPHVKMKPVHHTSLCRDASAEKIFLHRKNGAKVVSMAKVIKSDDIIRPDGVIHGIERLLVPKSVQQDFNARRSLRATAAVIPEGAPEVDPRTHRLKKKPPPLPAGAPPVLPIYDALAPGPSLAPAPAPGPGGPRHHFDGESQVKDFIQTLLHYGGYNEMADILVNLTSLASEMGRLVSEGYVLTVLAPNDEAMAKLTTDQLSEPGAPEQIMYYHLIPEYQTEESMYNSVRRFGKVKYDTLRLPHKVVAEEADGSVKFGQGEGSAYLFDPDIYTDGRISVQGIDGVLFPVEESAAATKAPPVAKIVSKPRRGKLMEIACNMLGAVGQDSRFSTCRY
;
A
#
# COMPACT_ATOMS: atom_id res chain seq x y z
N MET A 1 -78.38 -2.60 1.81
CA MET A 1 -79.56 -1.75 2.04
C MET A 1 -79.28 -0.97 3.30
N ASP A 2 -78.93 0.31 3.11
CA ASP A 2 -79.22 1.51 3.92
C ASP A 2 -79.23 1.39 5.46
N ALA A 3 -78.78 2.36 6.27
CA ALA A 3 -78.17 3.67 6.12
C ALA A 3 -77.91 4.14 7.56
N GLN A 4 -76.94 5.04 7.79
CA GLN A 4 -77.14 6.26 8.61
C GLN A 4 -75.83 7.03 8.75
N ILE A 5 -75.85 8.23 8.20
CA ILE A 5 -74.85 9.29 8.29
C ILE A 5 -75.35 10.26 9.36
N TYR A 6 -74.50 10.66 10.31
CA TYR A 6 -74.69 11.90 11.07
C TYR A 6 -73.38 12.69 11.09
N GLY A 7 -73.43 13.87 10.46
CA GLY A 7 -72.39 14.89 10.49
C GLY A 7 -72.82 16.10 11.35
N VAL A 8 -71.82 16.65 12.03
CA VAL A 8 -71.50 18.09 12.21
C VAL A 8 -72.64 19.08 12.43
N HIS A 9 -72.61 19.82 13.56
CA HIS A 9 -72.69 21.29 13.51
C HIS A 9 -72.17 22.03 14.77
N ASN A 10 -71.53 23.15 14.46
CA ASN A 10 -71.05 24.27 15.28
C ASN A 10 -71.97 24.72 16.42
N LEU A 11 -71.38 25.15 17.53
CA LEU A 11 -71.95 26.25 18.33
C LEU A 11 -70.87 27.18 18.92
N LEU A 12 -70.88 28.39 18.35
CA LEU A 12 -70.47 29.68 18.89
C LEU A 12 -70.49 29.81 20.43
N LEU A 13 -69.42 30.37 21.00
CA LEU A 13 -69.54 31.27 22.16
C LEU A 13 -68.42 32.31 22.16
N LEU A 14 -68.87 33.57 22.12
CA LEU A 14 -68.12 34.83 22.08
C LEU A 14 -67.92 35.33 23.52
N ALA A 15 -66.72 35.82 23.88
CA ALA A 15 -66.56 36.95 24.80
C ALA A 15 -65.13 37.52 24.76
N PHE A 16 -65.06 38.82 24.44
CA PHE A 16 -63.91 39.72 24.42
C PHE A 16 -63.21 39.88 25.78
N PHE A 17 -61.89 40.14 25.80
CA PHE A 17 -61.28 41.26 26.55
C PHE A 17 -59.76 41.46 26.22
N THR A 18 -59.47 42.57 25.54
CA THR A 18 -58.35 43.54 25.72
C THR A 18 -56.89 43.10 25.97
N SER A 19 -56.02 43.54 25.04
CA SER A 19 -54.71 44.21 25.23
C SER A 19 -53.66 43.65 26.20
N LEU A 20 -52.49 43.27 25.68
CA LEU A 20 -51.22 44.00 25.87
C LEU A 20 -50.10 43.35 25.01
N LEU A 21 -49.40 44.16 24.22
CA LEU A 21 -48.18 43.80 23.51
C LEU A 21 -47.00 43.76 24.50
N PHE A 22 -46.27 42.64 24.54
CA PHE A 22 -44.91 42.55 25.07
C PHE A 22 -44.02 41.89 24.01
N PRO A 23 -42.85 42.47 23.65
CA PRO A 23 -41.93 41.85 22.71
C PRO A 23 -41.12 40.80 23.46
N LEU A 24 -41.32 39.52 23.17
CA LEU A 24 -40.45 38.46 23.67
C LEU A 24 -39.20 38.40 22.78
N SER A 25 -38.07 38.81 23.33
CA SER A 25 -36.76 38.67 22.70
C SER A 25 -36.49 37.20 22.36
N ALA A 26 -36.17 36.94 21.09
CA ALA A 26 -35.72 35.64 20.62
C ALA A 26 -34.35 35.30 21.26
N LEU A 27 -34.30 34.21 22.02
CA LEU A 27 -33.06 33.53 22.36
C LEU A 27 -32.57 32.75 21.13
N PRO A 28 -31.26 32.77 20.82
CA PRO A 28 -30.72 31.95 19.74
C PRO A 28 -30.79 30.48 20.10
N GLU A 29 -31.42 29.70 19.23
CA GLU A 29 -31.52 28.25 19.31
C GLU A 29 -30.11 27.66 19.10
N ILE A 30 -29.53 27.11 20.18
CA ILE A 30 -28.26 26.39 20.15
C ILE A 30 -28.53 25.08 19.39
N PRO A 31 -27.83 24.79 18.27
CA PRO A 31 -27.98 23.50 17.60
C PRO A 31 -27.53 22.38 18.55
N PRO A 32 -28.20 21.22 18.58
CA PRO A 32 -27.84 20.15 19.48
C PRO A 32 -26.39 19.72 19.22
N ALA A 33 -25.57 19.83 20.26
CA ALA A 33 -24.22 19.33 20.26
C ALA A 33 -24.23 17.85 19.86
N LYS A 34 -23.36 17.49 18.90
CA LYS A 34 -23.02 16.09 18.62
C LYS A 34 -22.63 15.44 19.95
N PRO A 35 -23.09 14.21 20.26
CA PRO A 35 -22.76 13.59 21.53
C PRO A 35 -21.24 13.44 21.60
N SER A 36 -20.63 14.16 22.56
CA SER A 36 -19.26 13.90 22.97
C SER A 36 -19.17 12.45 23.42
N THR A 37 -18.21 11.71 22.87
CA THR A 37 -17.82 10.36 23.29
C THR A 37 -17.44 10.39 24.77
N GLN A 38 -18.42 10.15 25.63
CA GLN A 38 -18.23 10.06 27.05
C GLN A 38 -17.58 8.70 27.31
N ILE A 39 -16.25 8.68 27.48
CA ILE A 39 -15.49 7.49 27.85
C ILE A 39 -16.02 7.00 29.20
N ASN A 40 -16.89 6.01 29.15
CA ASN A 40 -17.45 5.41 30.35
C ASN A 40 -16.38 4.48 30.93
N SER A 41 -15.83 4.84 32.10
CA SER A 41 -14.82 4.02 32.80
C SER A 41 -15.34 2.61 33.14
N ASN A 42 -16.64 2.37 33.04
CA ASN A 42 -17.24 1.05 33.21
C ASN A 42 -17.44 0.29 31.89
N SER A 43 -16.82 0.72 30.79
CA SER A 43 -16.95 0.05 29.50
C SER A 43 -16.16 -1.27 29.43
N VAL A 44 -16.73 -2.26 28.73
CA VAL A 44 -16.09 -3.53 28.41
C VAL A 44 -14.83 -3.37 27.57
N LEU A 45 -14.75 -2.34 26.71
CA LEU A 45 -13.58 -2.09 25.86
C LEU A 45 -12.41 -1.55 26.68
N VAL A 46 -12.67 -0.59 27.57
CA VAL A 46 -11.66 -0.12 28.54
C VAL A 46 -11.18 -1.29 29.40
N ALA A 47 -12.11 -2.13 29.86
CA ALA A 47 -11.75 -3.32 30.63
C ALA A 47 -10.96 -4.36 29.82
N LEU A 48 -11.13 -4.45 28.50
CA LEU A 48 -10.33 -5.31 27.63
C LEU A 48 -8.89 -4.77 27.51
N LEU A 49 -8.73 -3.47 27.28
CA LEU A 49 -7.41 -2.82 27.15
C LEU A 49 -6.59 -2.91 28.44
N ASP A 50 -7.25 -2.83 29.60
CA ASP A 50 -6.60 -2.93 30.92
C ASP A 50 -6.41 -4.39 31.40
N SER A 51 -6.85 -5.39 30.63
CA SER A 51 -6.86 -6.80 31.06
C SER A 51 -5.57 -7.57 30.78
N HIS A 52 -5.53 -8.85 31.19
CA HIS A 52 -4.45 -9.77 30.83
C HIS A 52 -4.46 -10.23 29.36
N TYR A 53 -5.42 -9.79 28.53
CA TYR A 53 -5.50 -10.12 27.10
C TYR A 53 -4.69 -9.14 26.23
N THR A 54 -3.43 -8.89 26.62
CA THR A 54 -2.55 -7.87 26.03
C THR A 54 -2.32 -8.05 24.53
N GLU A 55 -2.15 -9.29 24.07
CA GLU A 55 -1.96 -9.57 22.64
C GLU A 55 -3.21 -9.22 21.82
N LEU A 56 -4.42 -9.44 22.36
CA LEU A 56 -5.64 -9.07 21.66
C LEU A 56 -5.81 -7.55 21.62
N SER A 57 -5.51 -6.82 22.71
CA SER A 57 -5.58 -5.36 22.73
C SER A 57 -4.62 -4.73 21.72
N GLU A 58 -3.39 -5.26 21.61
CA GLU A 58 -2.44 -4.80 20.59
C GLU A 58 -2.98 -5.01 19.16
N LEU A 59 -3.62 -6.14 18.87
CA LEU A 59 -4.24 -6.38 17.57
C LEU A 59 -5.42 -5.44 17.31
N VAL A 60 -6.21 -5.09 18.33
CA VAL A 60 -7.32 -4.13 18.20
C VAL A 60 -6.80 -2.74 17.83
N GLU A 61 -5.70 -2.30 18.46
CA GLU A 61 -5.02 -1.05 18.14
C GLU A 61 -4.48 -1.05 16.71
N LYS A 62 -3.74 -2.09 16.32
CA LYS A 62 -3.20 -2.24 14.96
C LYS A 62 -4.27 -2.36 13.89
N ALA A 63 -5.45 -2.89 14.23
CA ALA A 63 -6.58 -2.99 13.31
C ALA A 63 -7.34 -1.66 13.15
N LEU A 64 -7.01 -0.61 13.92
CA LEU A 64 -7.70 0.67 13.93
C LEU A 64 -9.22 0.53 14.21
N LEU A 65 -9.60 -0.46 15.04
CA LEU A 65 -11.01 -0.82 15.27
C LEU A 65 -11.64 -0.18 16.51
N LEU A 66 -10.89 0.61 17.29
CA LEU A 66 -11.38 1.18 18.54
C LEU A 66 -12.69 1.96 18.34
N GLN A 67 -12.74 2.86 17.35
CA GLN A 67 -13.93 3.64 17.05
C GLN A 67 -15.12 2.76 16.64
N THR A 68 -14.90 1.76 15.80
CA THR A 68 -15.96 0.84 15.35
C THR A 68 -16.52 0.00 16.51
N LEU A 69 -15.66 -0.44 17.43
CA LEU A 69 -16.08 -1.19 18.60
C LEU A 69 -16.83 -0.29 19.60
N GLU A 70 -16.40 0.95 19.81
CA GLU A 70 -17.12 1.93 20.64
C GLU A 70 -18.53 2.18 20.12
N GLU A 71 -18.67 2.38 18.80
CA GLU A 71 -19.98 2.50 18.15
C GLU A 71 -20.82 1.24 18.37
N ALA A 72 -20.25 0.04 18.25
CA ALA A 72 -20.97 -1.21 18.48
C ALA A 72 -21.48 -1.33 19.92
N VAL A 73 -20.64 -0.98 20.91
CA VAL A 73 -20.98 -0.96 22.34
C VAL A 73 -22.07 0.06 22.65
N SER A 74 -22.04 1.22 21.98
CA SER A 74 -23.06 2.27 22.18
C SER A 74 -24.45 1.83 21.70
N ASN A 75 -24.51 1.00 20.66
CA ASN A 75 -25.76 0.54 20.05
C ASN A 75 -26.31 -0.73 20.70
N HIS A 76 -25.42 -1.65 21.10
CA HIS A 76 -25.78 -2.98 21.58
C HIS A 76 -24.85 -3.43 22.71
N ASN A 77 -25.36 -4.29 23.60
CA ASN A 77 -24.49 -5.00 24.52
C ASN A 77 -23.73 -6.09 23.75
N ILE A 78 -22.41 -6.16 23.92
CA ILE A 78 -21.55 -7.07 23.14
C ILE A 78 -21.00 -8.23 23.96
N THR A 79 -20.62 -9.29 23.26
CA THR A 79 -19.84 -10.41 23.82
C THR A 79 -18.53 -10.52 23.05
N ILE A 80 -17.40 -10.48 23.76
CA ILE A 80 -16.06 -10.61 23.18
C ILE A 80 -15.47 -11.97 23.57
N PHE A 81 -15.00 -12.72 22.58
CA PHE A 81 -14.21 -13.93 22.82
C PHE A 81 -12.73 -13.61 22.75
N ALA A 82 -12.07 -13.51 23.91
CA ALA A 82 -10.68 -13.13 24.00
C ALA A 82 -9.78 -14.38 24.02
N PRO A 83 -8.96 -14.64 22.99
CA PRO A 83 -7.99 -15.72 23.01
C PRO A 83 -6.90 -15.46 24.05
N ARG A 84 -6.39 -16.52 24.69
CA ARG A 84 -5.22 -16.43 25.57
C ARG A 84 -3.98 -15.96 24.80
N ASN A 85 -3.09 -15.21 25.45
CA ASN A 85 -1.88 -14.66 24.81
C ASN A 85 -1.00 -15.76 24.21
N GLU A 86 -0.88 -16.93 24.87
CA GLU A 86 -0.07 -18.03 24.34
C GLU A 86 -0.58 -18.55 22.98
N ALA A 87 -1.88 -18.39 22.71
CA ALA A 87 -2.45 -18.80 21.43
C ALA A 87 -2.05 -17.90 20.26
N LEU A 88 -1.75 -16.62 20.53
CA LEU A 88 -1.32 -15.63 19.52
C LEU A 88 0.20 -15.60 19.37
N GLU A 89 0.93 -15.93 20.43
CA GLU A 89 2.40 -15.96 20.43
C GLU A 89 2.97 -17.28 19.92
N ARG A 90 2.40 -18.42 20.34
CA ARG A 90 3.03 -19.74 20.15
C ARG A 90 2.23 -20.67 19.25
N ASP A 91 0.91 -20.66 19.38
CA ASP A 91 0.05 -21.62 18.68
C ASP A 91 -0.28 -21.15 17.24
N LEU A 92 0.02 -19.89 16.91
CA LEU A 92 -0.24 -19.32 15.59
C LEU A 92 0.95 -19.56 14.64
N ASP A 93 0.65 -19.94 13.39
CA ASP A 93 1.67 -20.10 12.34
C ASP A 93 2.43 -18.76 12.15
N PRO A 94 3.77 -18.73 12.22
CA PRO A 94 4.55 -17.49 12.05
C PRO A 94 4.29 -16.81 10.70
N GLU A 95 4.07 -17.57 9.63
CA GLU A 95 3.75 -17.00 8.30
C GLU A 95 2.37 -16.34 8.33
N PHE A 96 1.41 -16.94 9.03
CA PHE A 96 0.08 -16.36 9.19
C PHE A 96 0.09 -15.12 10.09
N LYS A 97 0.88 -15.13 11.16
CA LYS A 97 1.07 -13.96 12.04
C LYS A 97 1.68 -12.79 11.25
N GLN A 98 2.71 -13.04 10.46
CA GLN A 98 3.32 -12.03 9.60
C GLN A 98 2.30 -11.47 8.60
N PHE A 99 1.57 -12.35 7.91
CA PHE A 99 0.50 -11.95 7.00
C PHE A 99 -0.51 -11.01 7.65
N LEU A 100 -1.00 -11.32 8.86
CA LEU A 100 -1.98 -10.47 9.54
C LEU A 100 -1.45 -9.09 9.96
N LEU A 101 -0.15 -8.97 10.21
CA LEU A 101 0.48 -7.74 10.68
C LEU A 101 0.99 -6.85 9.54
N GLU A 102 1.00 -7.33 8.31
CA GLU A 102 1.31 -6.53 7.13
C GLU A 102 0.24 -5.45 6.92
N PRO A 103 0.63 -4.16 6.72
CA PRO A 103 -0.34 -3.06 6.59
C PRO A 103 -1.37 -3.26 5.47
N ARG A 104 -0.94 -3.91 4.38
CA ARG A 104 -1.81 -4.34 3.28
C ARG A 104 -2.98 -5.23 3.70
N ASN A 105 -2.78 -6.10 4.69
CA ASN A 105 -3.78 -7.08 5.10
C ASN A 105 -4.61 -6.60 6.30
N LEU A 106 -4.60 -5.28 6.55
CA LEU A 106 -5.37 -4.65 7.62
C LEU A 106 -6.85 -5.05 7.57
N LYS A 107 -7.45 -5.18 6.39
CA LYS A 107 -8.84 -5.65 6.23
C LYS A 107 -9.03 -7.08 6.76
N SER A 108 -8.09 -7.97 6.51
CA SER A 108 -8.13 -9.35 7.01
C SER A 108 -7.95 -9.37 8.54
N LEU A 109 -7.08 -8.52 9.10
CA LEU A 109 -6.95 -8.33 10.54
C LEU A 109 -8.24 -7.79 11.17
N GLN A 110 -8.85 -6.76 10.58
CA GLN A 110 -10.13 -6.20 11.04
C GLN A 110 -11.23 -7.25 11.06
N ASN A 111 -11.37 -8.00 9.97
CA ASN A 111 -12.36 -9.07 9.86
C ASN A 111 -12.14 -10.16 10.93
N LEU A 112 -10.89 -10.52 11.18
CA LEU A 112 -10.54 -11.49 12.21
C LEU A 112 -10.95 -11.00 13.60
N ILE A 113 -10.66 -9.75 13.96
CA ILE A 113 -11.01 -9.19 15.27
C ILE A 113 -12.52 -9.03 15.42
N LEU A 114 -13.22 -8.51 14.41
CA LEU A 114 -14.67 -8.38 14.42
C LEU A 114 -15.38 -9.75 14.48
N PHE A 115 -14.74 -10.82 14.00
CA PHE A 115 -15.25 -12.19 14.12
C PHE A 115 -15.19 -12.72 15.57
N HIS A 116 -14.43 -12.11 16.47
CA HIS A 116 -14.42 -12.46 17.89
C HIS A 116 -15.51 -11.74 18.69
N VAL A 117 -16.26 -10.83 18.06
CA VAL A 117 -17.28 -10.01 18.75
C VAL A 117 -18.68 -10.33 18.23
N ILE A 118 -19.60 -10.61 19.15
CA ILE A 118 -21.03 -10.77 18.86
C ILE A 118 -21.79 -9.53 19.35
N PRO A 119 -22.67 -8.91 18.55
CA PRO A 119 -23.54 -7.79 18.94
C PRO A 119 -24.74 -8.27 19.80
N SER A 120 -24.48 -9.14 20.77
CA SER A 120 -25.46 -9.57 21.76
C SER A 120 -24.74 -10.01 23.02
N ARG A 121 -25.30 -9.70 24.19
CA ARG A 121 -24.78 -10.15 25.49
C ARG A 121 -25.13 -11.62 25.71
N ILE A 122 -24.12 -12.45 25.91
CA ILE A 122 -24.26 -13.90 26.12
C ILE A 122 -23.48 -14.27 27.37
N GLU A 123 -24.16 -14.34 28.51
CA GLU A 123 -23.50 -14.78 29.74
C GLU A 123 -23.35 -16.31 29.79
N SER A 124 -22.49 -16.79 30.68
CA SER A 124 -22.29 -18.23 30.91
C SER A 124 -23.56 -19.02 31.20
N GLN A 125 -24.54 -18.38 31.82
CA GLN A 125 -25.83 -18.99 32.18
C GLN A 125 -26.73 -19.18 30.95
N GLN A 126 -26.57 -18.32 29.94
CA GLN A 126 -27.33 -18.33 28.68
C GLN A 126 -26.71 -19.30 27.65
N TRP A 127 -25.64 -20.00 28.02
CA TRP A 127 -24.99 -20.97 27.14
C TRP A 127 -25.87 -22.18 26.85
N PRO A 128 -25.95 -22.66 25.61
CA PRO A 128 -26.79 -23.81 25.27
C PRO A 128 -26.47 -25.04 26.11
N HIS A 129 -27.53 -25.72 26.56
CA HIS A 129 -27.41 -26.98 27.30
C HIS A 129 -26.94 -28.12 26.40
N VAL A 130 -26.36 -29.17 27.01
CA VAL A 130 -25.75 -30.32 26.31
C VAL A 130 -26.73 -31.04 25.35
N LYS A 131 -28.04 -30.98 25.62
CA LYS A 131 -29.09 -31.61 24.81
C LYS A 131 -29.67 -30.69 23.73
N MET A 132 -29.27 -29.42 23.68
CA MET A 132 -29.77 -28.44 22.72
C MET A 132 -28.91 -28.44 21.45
N LYS A 133 -29.54 -28.13 20.32
CA LYS A 133 -28.81 -27.89 19.07
C LYS A 133 -27.87 -26.68 19.26
N PRO A 134 -26.72 -26.64 18.55
CA PRO A 134 -25.85 -25.47 18.55
C PRO A 134 -26.63 -24.20 18.22
N VAL A 135 -26.35 -23.12 18.95
CA VAL A 135 -26.96 -21.81 18.71
C VAL A 135 -26.03 -21.02 17.80
N HIS A 136 -26.58 -20.47 16.73
CA HIS A 136 -25.82 -19.70 15.74
C HIS A 136 -25.98 -18.21 16.00
N HIS A 137 -24.85 -17.52 16.12
CA HIS A 137 -24.76 -16.07 16.26
C HIS A 137 -24.02 -15.46 15.08
N THR A 138 -24.46 -14.28 14.68
CA THR A 138 -23.76 -13.47 13.69
C THR A 138 -22.71 -12.62 14.42
N SER A 139 -21.47 -12.62 13.94
CA SER A 139 -20.42 -11.74 14.46
C SER A 139 -20.54 -10.30 13.94
N LEU A 140 -19.74 -9.36 14.46
CA LEU A 140 -19.61 -8.02 13.88
C LEU A 140 -18.90 -8.00 12.52
N CYS A 141 -18.22 -9.09 12.13
CA CYS A 141 -17.55 -9.18 10.84
C CYS A 141 -18.58 -9.26 9.69
N ARG A 142 -18.76 -8.15 8.96
CA ARG A 142 -19.66 -8.06 7.80
C ARG A 142 -19.20 -8.90 6.62
N ASP A 143 -17.89 -9.01 6.43
CA ASP A 143 -17.26 -9.70 5.29
C ASP A 143 -16.98 -11.20 5.58
N ALA A 144 -17.55 -11.76 6.65
CA ALA A 144 -17.36 -13.16 7.04
C ALA A 144 -18.04 -14.17 6.10
N SER A 145 -18.48 -13.78 4.90
CA SER A 145 -19.16 -14.68 3.94
C SER A 145 -20.35 -15.44 4.57
N ALA A 146 -21.12 -14.74 5.41
CA ALA A 146 -22.24 -15.29 6.20
C ALA A 146 -21.86 -16.42 7.18
N GLU A 147 -20.57 -16.54 7.54
CA GLU A 147 -20.10 -17.45 8.57
C GLU A 147 -20.66 -17.04 9.94
N LYS A 148 -21.23 -18.02 10.64
CA LYS A 148 -21.84 -17.83 11.96
C LYS A 148 -21.00 -18.48 13.04
N ILE A 149 -20.87 -17.82 14.17
CA ILE A 149 -20.28 -18.38 15.37
C ILE A 149 -21.29 -19.33 16.00
N PHE A 150 -20.90 -20.58 16.26
CA PHE A 150 -21.80 -21.55 16.86
C PHE A 150 -21.38 -21.88 18.29
N LEU A 151 -22.28 -21.65 19.23
CA LEU A 151 -22.08 -21.93 20.64
C LEU A 151 -22.66 -23.31 20.94
N HIS A 152 -21.87 -24.17 21.58
CA HIS A 152 -22.33 -25.49 22.02
C HIS A 152 -21.57 -25.95 23.26
N ARG A 153 -21.99 -27.09 23.82
CA ARG A 153 -21.25 -27.80 24.86
C ARG A 153 -20.73 -29.12 24.32
N LYS A 154 -19.44 -29.39 24.51
CA LYS A 154 -18.79 -30.66 24.18
C LYS A 154 -18.17 -31.23 25.44
N ASN A 155 -18.56 -32.44 25.84
CA ASN A 155 -18.07 -33.13 27.05
C ASN A 155 -18.17 -32.27 28.33
N GLY A 156 -19.25 -31.50 28.47
CA GLY A 156 -19.46 -30.59 29.61
C GLY A 156 -18.75 -29.24 29.52
N ALA A 157 -17.77 -29.08 28.63
CA ALA A 157 -17.08 -27.81 28.39
C ALA A 157 -17.86 -26.94 27.39
N LYS A 158 -17.84 -25.61 27.61
CA LYS A 158 -18.36 -24.62 26.65
C LYS A 158 -17.39 -24.47 25.49
N VAL A 159 -17.91 -24.48 24.27
CA VAL A 159 -17.13 -24.37 23.03
C VAL A 159 -17.75 -23.33 22.12
N VAL A 160 -16.90 -22.45 21.58
CA VAL A 160 -17.21 -21.40 20.61
C VAL A 160 -16.63 -21.82 19.28
N SER A 161 -17.48 -22.15 18.32
CA SER A 161 -17.08 -22.72 17.04
C SER A 161 -16.15 -23.92 17.22
N MET A 162 -14.83 -23.73 17.09
CA MET A 162 -13.85 -24.78 17.37
C MET A 162 -13.08 -24.55 18.67
N ALA A 163 -13.04 -23.34 19.23
CA ALA A 163 -12.27 -22.99 20.42
C ALA A 163 -13.00 -23.37 21.71
N LYS A 164 -12.28 -23.96 22.67
CA LYS A 164 -12.81 -24.19 24.02
C LYS A 164 -12.79 -22.88 24.81
N VAL A 165 -13.84 -22.62 25.58
CA VAL A 165 -13.86 -21.52 26.56
C VAL A 165 -13.10 -21.98 27.80
N ILE A 166 -11.99 -21.29 28.12
CA ILE A 166 -11.17 -21.56 29.30
C ILE A 166 -11.72 -20.79 30.50
N LYS A 167 -11.96 -19.48 30.32
CA LYS A 167 -12.50 -18.60 31.36
C LYS A 167 -13.87 -18.10 30.92
N SER A 168 -14.89 -18.49 31.66
CA SER A 168 -16.26 -18.03 31.37
C SER A 168 -16.56 -16.79 32.19
N ASP A 169 -17.13 -15.75 31.58
CA ASP A 169 -17.50 -14.49 32.26
C ASP A 169 -16.31 -13.88 33.00
N ASP A 170 -15.15 -13.86 32.34
CA ASP A 170 -13.89 -13.42 32.94
C ASP A 170 -13.93 -11.93 33.30
N ILE A 171 -14.54 -11.14 32.42
CA ILE A 171 -14.80 -9.71 32.64
C ILE A 171 -16.26 -9.45 32.31
N ILE A 172 -16.99 -8.90 33.27
CA ILE A 172 -18.41 -8.54 33.13
C ILE A 172 -18.55 -7.04 33.36
N ARG A 173 -19.13 -6.35 32.38
CA ARG A 173 -19.48 -4.94 32.44
C ARG A 173 -20.95 -4.75 32.03
N PRO A 174 -21.57 -3.61 32.35
CA PRO A 174 -22.97 -3.36 31.99
C PRO A 174 -23.21 -3.38 30.48
N ASP A 175 -22.21 -2.99 29.70
CA ASP A 175 -22.22 -2.88 28.24
C ASP A 175 -21.71 -4.13 27.51
N GLY A 176 -21.09 -5.09 28.22
CA GLY A 176 -20.66 -6.33 27.60
C GLY A 176 -20.02 -7.37 28.51
N VAL A 177 -19.65 -8.50 27.92
CA VAL A 177 -19.00 -9.62 28.62
C VAL A 177 -17.83 -10.17 27.79
N ILE A 178 -16.75 -10.57 28.46
CA ILE A 178 -15.58 -11.18 27.86
C ILE A 178 -15.45 -12.62 28.33
N HIS A 179 -15.29 -13.55 27.39
CA HIS A 179 -14.94 -14.95 27.68
C HIS A 179 -13.55 -15.26 27.14
N GLY A 180 -12.70 -15.84 27.98
CA GLY A 180 -11.38 -16.33 27.58
C GLY A 180 -11.50 -17.64 26.80
N ILE A 181 -10.94 -17.68 25.59
CA ILE A 181 -10.91 -18.87 24.73
C ILE A 181 -9.49 -19.42 24.55
N GLU A 182 -9.41 -20.71 24.26
CA GLU A 182 -8.15 -21.44 24.12
C GLU A 182 -7.33 -21.05 22.88
N ARG A 183 -8.00 -20.63 21.81
CA ARG A 183 -7.37 -20.36 20.51
C ARG A 183 -8.11 -19.30 19.72
N LEU A 184 -7.39 -18.68 18.79
CA LEU A 184 -7.92 -17.69 17.86
C LEU A 184 -9.03 -18.29 16.97
N LEU A 185 -10.11 -17.55 16.78
CA LEU A 185 -11.15 -17.84 15.81
C LEU A 185 -10.76 -17.24 14.46
N VAL A 186 -10.42 -18.10 13.50
CA VAL A 186 -10.05 -17.66 12.15
C VAL A 186 -11.27 -17.82 11.22
N PRO A 187 -11.85 -16.72 10.70
CA PRO A 187 -12.93 -16.80 9.73
C PRO A 187 -12.41 -17.30 8.37
N LYS A 188 -13.28 -17.93 7.60
CA LYS A 188 -12.94 -18.52 6.30
C LYS A 188 -12.44 -17.49 5.28
N SER A 189 -12.95 -16.26 5.32
CA SER A 189 -12.49 -15.18 4.44
C SER A 189 -10.99 -14.91 4.65
N VAL A 190 -10.57 -14.70 5.90
CA VAL A 190 -9.17 -14.46 6.25
C VAL A 190 -8.28 -15.66 5.91
N GLN A 191 -8.78 -16.88 6.11
CA GLN A 191 -8.05 -18.08 5.70
C GLN A 191 -7.88 -18.17 4.17
N GLN A 192 -8.88 -17.75 3.40
CA GLN A 192 -8.80 -17.69 1.94
C GLN A 192 -7.82 -16.62 1.49
N ASP A 193 -7.83 -15.43 2.11
CA ASP A 193 -6.87 -14.35 1.83
C ASP A 193 -5.43 -14.81 2.03
N PHE A 194 -5.16 -15.49 3.16
CA PHE A 194 -3.85 -16.07 3.45
C PHE A 194 -3.42 -17.13 2.41
N ASN A 195 -4.34 -18.03 2.04
CA ASN A 195 -4.06 -19.07 1.05
C ASN A 195 -3.80 -18.47 -0.34
N ALA A 196 -4.57 -17.45 -0.72
CA ALA A 196 -4.36 -16.69 -1.96
C ALA A 196 -2.97 -16.05 -1.95
N ARG A 197 -2.57 -15.41 -0.85
CA ARG A 197 -1.24 -14.81 -0.72
C ARG A 197 -0.11 -15.82 -0.89
N ARG A 198 -0.20 -16.98 -0.23
CA ARG A 198 0.79 -18.06 -0.35
C ARG A 198 0.94 -18.51 -1.81
N SER A 199 -0.18 -18.62 -2.53
CA SER A 199 -0.18 -18.99 -3.95
C SER A 199 0.47 -17.91 -4.85
N LEU A 200 0.23 -16.63 -4.57
CA LEU A 200 0.84 -15.52 -5.30
C LEU A 200 2.36 -15.47 -5.10
N ARG A 201 2.83 -15.63 -3.86
CA ARG A 201 4.27 -15.67 -3.56
C ARG A 201 4.95 -16.86 -4.24
N ALA A 202 4.29 -18.02 -4.27
CA ALA A 202 4.77 -19.19 -4.99
C ALA A 202 4.81 -18.97 -6.52
N THR A 203 3.91 -18.16 -7.07
CA THR A 203 3.86 -17.83 -8.50
C THR A 203 4.89 -16.75 -8.88
N ALA A 204 5.24 -15.86 -7.95
CA ALA A 204 6.24 -14.79 -8.16
C ALA A 204 7.70 -15.26 -8.00
N ALA A 205 7.94 -16.43 -7.39
CA ALA A 205 9.28 -16.99 -7.25
C ALA A 205 9.78 -17.52 -8.61
N VAL A 206 10.38 -16.63 -9.41
CA VAL A 206 11.01 -16.97 -10.68
C VAL A 206 12.27 -17.81 -10.41
N ILE A 207 12.31 -19.03 -10.96
CA ILE A 207 13.54 -19.85 -10.99
C ILE A 207 14.58 -19.04 -11.80
N PRO A 208 15.84 -18.90 -11.34
CA PRO A 208 16.84 -18.14 -12.07
C PRO A 208 17.14 -18.80 -13.42
N GLU A 209 16.50 -18.30 -14.48
CA GLU A 209 16.78 -18.63 -15.86
C GLU A 209 17.76 -17.60 -16.44
N GLY A 210 18.61 -18.04 -17.38
CA GLY A 210 19.56 -17.15 -18.04
C GLY A 210 18.86 -16.03 -18.81
N ALA A 211 19.42 -14.82 -18.77
CA ALA A 211 18.83 -13.65 -19.42
C ALA A 211 18.54 -13.91 -20.92
N PRO A 212 17.35 -13.56 -21.42
CA PRO A 212 17.01 -13.73 -22.83
C PRO A 212 17.93 -12.88 -23.73
N GLU A 213 18.58 -13.49 -24.72
CA GLU A 213 19.42 -12.76 -25.67
C GLU A 213 18.57 -11.95 -26.66
N VAL A 214 18.59 -10.63 -26.52
CA VAL A 214 18.00 -9.67 -27.46
C VAL A 214 19.04 -9.29 -28.52
N ASP A 215 18.66 -9.32 -29.79
CA ASP A 215 19.50 -8.85 -30.88
C ASP A 215 19.54 -7.30 -30.90
N PRO A 216 20.71 -6.66 -30.71
CA PRO A 216 20.82 -5.21 -30.57
C PRO A 216 20.45 -4.42 -31.83
N ARG A 217 20.33 -5.07 -33.00
CA ARG A 217 19.89 -4.38 -34.24
C ARG A 217 18.40 -4.42 -34.47
N THR A 218 17.70 -5.39 -33.90
CA THR A 218 16.29 -5.66 -34.23
C THR A 218 15.38 -5.59 -33.02
N HIS A 219 15.94 -5.44 -31.81
CA HIS A 219 15.22 -5.50 -30.53
C HIS A 219 14.31 -6.74 -30.43
N ARG A 220 14.73 -7.84 -31.09
CA ARG A 220 14.00 -9.11 -31.14
C ARG A 220 14.81 -10.20 -30.48
N LEU A 221 14.11 -11.14 -29.86
CA LEU A 221 14.71 -12.31 -29.25
C LEU A 221 15.37 -13.18 -30.33
N LYS A 222 16.63 -13.58 -30.12
CA LYS A 222 17.35 -14.46 -31.06
C LYS A 222 16.72 -15.84 -31.19
N LYS A 223 15.96 -16.28 -30.19
CA LYS A 223 15.28 -17.57 -30.15
C LYS A 223 13.81 -17.36 -29.77
N LYS A 224 12.90 -17.95 -30.53
CA LYS A 224 11.47 -17.95 -30.20
C LYS A 224 11.31 -18.69 -28.85
N PRO A 225 10.74 -18.05 -27.81
CA PRO A 225 10.65 -18.70 -26.50
C PRO A 225 9.74 -19.94 -26.61
N PRO A 226 10.01 -21.01 -25.84
CA PRO A 226 9.03 -22.07 -25.63
C PRO A 226 7.73 -21.47 -25.06
N PRO A 227 6.57 -22.12 -25.22
CA PRO A 227 5.33 -21.64 -24.62
C PRO A 227 5.54 -21.46 -23.11
N LEU A 228 5.47 -20.21 -22.65
CA LEU A 228 5.77 -19.85 -21.27
C LEU A 228 4.66 -20.37 -20.35
N PRO A 229 5.01 -20.92 -19.17
CA PRO A 229 4.04 -21.20 -18.13
C PRO A 229 3.37 -19.89 -17.65
N ALA A 230 2.11 -19.99 -17.24
CA ALA A 230 1.33 -18.84 -16.79
C ALA A 230 1.99 -18.14 -15.60
N GLY A 231 2.21 -16.82 -15.71
CA GLY A 231 2.84 -16.01 -14.66
C GLY A 231 4.35 -15.80 -14.80
N ALA A 232 4.99 -16.34 -15.85
CA ALA A 232 6.39 -16.07 -16.16
C ALA A 232 6.64 -14.57 -16.41
N PRO A 233 7.83 -14.03 -16.04
CA PRO A 233 8.16 -12.64 -16.26
C PRO A 233 8.16 -12.31 -17.77
N PRO A 234 7.73 -11.10 -18.14
CA PRO A 234 7.70 -10.67 -19.53
C PRO A 234 9.12 -10.64 -20.11
N VAL A 235 9.23 -11.09 -21.37
CA VAL A 235 10.52 -11.25 -22.05
C VAL A 235 11.06 -9.92 -22.59
N LEU A 236 10.18 -8.92 -22.75
CA LEU A 236 10.52 -7.58 -23.21
C LEU A 236 10.57 -6.61 -22.02
N PRO A 237 11.35 -5.53 -22.12
CA PRO A 237 11.35 -4.49 -21.10
C PRO A 237 9.99 -3.78 -21.05
N ILE A 238 9.66 -3.25 -19.88
CA ILE A 238 8.38 -2.57 -19.62
C ILE A 238 8.08 -1.42 -20.59
N TYR A 239 9.13 -0.77 -21.10
CA TYR A 239 9.03 0.37 -22.00
C TYR A 239 8.39 -0.01 -23.35
N ASP A 240 8.60 -1.24 -23.81
CA ASP A 240 8.00 -1.73 -25.05
C ASP A 240 6.50 -2.02 -24.87
N ALA A 241 6.06 -2.32 -23.64
CA ALA A 241 4.64 -2.50 -23.32
C ALA A 241 3.88 -1.16 -23.19
N LEU A 242 4.57 -0.10 -22.77
CA LEU A 242 4.06 1.27 -22.70
C LEU A 242 3.99 1.97 -24.07
N ALA A 243 4.76 1.52 -25.06
CA ALA A 243 4.73 2.12 -26.39
C ALA A 243 3.33 1.99 -27.03
N PRO A 244 2.76 3.06 -27.62
CA PRO A 244 1.50 3.02 -28.35
C PRO A 244 1.70 2.24 -29.65
N GLY A 245 1.70 0.91 -29.54
CA GLY A 245 1.81 -0.03 -30.64
C GLY A 245 0.71 -1.10 -30.52
N PRO A 246 0.35 -1.77 -31.63
CA PRO A 246 -0.54 -2.92 -31.55
C PRO A 246 0.12 -3.93 -30.62
N SER A 247 -0.63 -4.40 -29.61
CA SER A 247 -0.18 -5.35 -28.59
C SER A 247 0.65 -6.50 -29.21
N LEU A 248 1.97 -6.34 -29.23
CA LEU A 248 2.90 -7.28 -29.86
C LEU A 248 3.29 -8.43 -28.93
N ALA A 249 2.86 -8.37 -27.67
CA ALA A 249 2.87 -9.51 -26.77
C ALA A 249 1.67 -10.42 -27.11
N PRO A 250 1.89 -11.70 -27.46
CA PRO A 250 0.82 -12.68 -27.41
C PRO A 250 0.25 -12.67 -25.99
N ALA A 251 -1.07 -12.48 -25.86
CA ALA A 251 -1.74 -12.57 -24.56
C ALA A 251 -1.28 -13.84 -23.80
N PRO A 252 -0.99 -13.75 -22.50
CA PRO A 252 -0.49 -14.88 -21.72
C PRO A 252 -1.41 -16.10 -21.85
N ALA A 253 -0.81 -17.27 -22.06
CA ALA A 253 -1.54 -18.54 -22.14
C ALA A 253 -2.13 -18.93 -20.76
N PRO A 254 -3.28 -19.63 -20.72
CA PRO A 254 -4.05 -19.86 -19.50
C PRO A 254 -3.35 -20.80 -18.49
N GLY A 255 -3.23 -20.38 -17.21
CA GLY A 255 -2.77 -21.21 -16.05
C GLY A 255 -3.93 -21.94 -15.34
N PRO A 256 -3.76 -22.64 -14.20
CA PRO A 256 -4.82 -23.51 -13.64
C PRO A 256 -5.60 -22.89 -12.45
N GLY A 257 -6.94 -22.96 -12.50
CA GLY A 257 -7.95 -22.42 -11.55
C GLY A 257 -9.02 -21.42 -12.11
N GLY A 258 -10.16 -21.88 -12.67
CA GLY A 258 -11.29 -21.07 -13.23
C GLY A 258 -11.35 -20.79 -14.78
N PRO A 259 -12.53 -20.78 -15.45
CA PRO A 259 -12.69 -20.86 -16.93
C PRO A 259 -11.99 -19.84 -17.84
N ARG A 260 -11.35 -18.79 -17.29
CA ARG A 260 -10.58 -17.75 -18.00
C ARG A 260 -9.43 -17.24 -17.11
N HIS A 261 -8.38 -18.03 -16.97
CA HIS A 261 -7.25 -17.80 -16.06
C HIS A 261 -6.36 -16.61 -16.46
N HIS A 262 -6.80 -15.39 -16.15
CA HIS A 262 -6.01 -14.16 -16.27
C HIS A 262 -5.67 -13.63 -14.88
N PHE A 263 -4.42 -13.23 -14.67
CA PHE A 263 -4.04 -12.46 -13.48
C PHE A 263 -4.65 -11.06 -13.62
N ASP A 264 -5.51 -10.69 -12.68
CA ASP A 264 -6.20 -9.39 -12.71
C ASP A 264 -5.34 -8.33 -12.00
N GLY A 265 -4.50 -7.64 -12.78
CA GLY A 265 -3.69 -6.54 -12.27
C GLY A 265 -4.51 -5.30 -11.89
N GLU A 266 -5.71 -5.10 -12.47
CA GLU A 266 -6.57 -3.98 -12.08
C GLU A 266 -7.09 -4.15 -10.65
N SER A 267 -7.44 -5.37 -10.26
CA SER A 267 -7.82 -5.68 -8.87
C SER A 267 -6.68 -5.39 -7.89
N GLN A 268 -5.44 -5.73 -8.27
CA GLN A 268 -4.25 -5.45 -7.44
C GLN A 268 -4.01 -3.95 -7.27
N VAL A 269 -4.18 -3.16 -8.34
CA VAL A 269 -4.04 -1.70 -8.25
C VAL A 269 -5.14 -1.10 -7.38
N LYS A 270 -6.37 -1.63 -7.42
CA LYS A 270 -7.45 -1.21 -6.51
C LYS A 270 -7.14 -1.53 -5.05
N ASP A 271 -6.64 -2.74 -4.77
CA ASP A 271 -6.23 -3.15 -3.41
C ASP A 271 -5.08 -2.29 -2.89
N PHE A 272 -4.14 -1.94 -3.77
CA PHE A 272 -3.06 -0.97 -3.50
C PHE A 272 -3.60 0.40 -3.10
N ILE A 273 -4.46 1.00 -3.93
CA ILE A 273 -5.06 2.32 -3.66
C ILE A 273 -5.84 2.27 -2.35
N GLN A 274 -6.61 1.20 -2.13
CA GLN A 274 -7.34 1.03 -0.89
C GLN A 274 -6.38 0.92 0.31
N THR A 275 -5.27 0.22 0.19
CA THR A 275 -4.26 0.11 1.25
C THR A 275 -3.69 1.48 1.62
N LEU A 276 -3.36 2.33 0.64
CA LEU A 276 -2.88 3.69 0.91
C LEU A 276 -3.89 4.52 1.72
N LEU A 277 -5.17 4.45 1.36
CA LEU A 277 -6.25 5.14 2.08
C LEU A 277 -6.43 4.64 3.51
N HIS A 278 -6.18 3.34 3.77
CA HIS A 278 -6.32 2.77 5.11
C HIS A 278 -5.08 2.98 5.99
N TYR A 279 -3.89 3.00 5.38
CA TYR A 279 -2.64 3.30 6.08
C TYR A 279 -2.68 4.75 6.63
N GLY A 280 -3.22 5.67 5.83
CA GLY A 280 -3.30 7.09 6.16
C GLY A 280 -2.00 7.83 5.85
N GLY A 281 -2.09 9.14 5.58
CA GLY A 281 -0.93 9.97 5.23
C GLY A 281 -0.45 9.88 3.78
N TYR A 282 -1.18 9.15 2.92
CA TYR A 282 -0.95 9.04 1.47
C TYR A 282 -2.25 9.22 0.66
N ASN A 283 -3.21 9.96 1.22
CA ASN A 283 -4.52 10.18 0.61
C ASN A 283 -4.42 10.99 -0.69
N GLU A 284 -3.52 11.99 -0.74
CA GLU A 284 -3.35 12.83 -1.93
C GLU A 284 -2.87 12.00 -3.12
N MET A 285 -1.93 11.07 -2.88
CA MET A 285 -1.46 10.15 -3.92
C MET A 285 -2.57 9.19 -4.36
N ALA A 286 -3.30 8.63 -3.40
CA ALA A 286 -4.42 7.74 -3.69
C ALA A 286 -5.50 8.45 -4.54
N ASP A 287 -5.82 9.70 -4.20
CA ASP A 287 -6.78 10.53 -4.93
C ASP A 287 -6.29 10.85 -6.36
N ILE A 288 -4.99 11.15 -6.53
CA ILE A 288 -4.39 11.35 -7.86
C ILE A 288 -4.51 10.06 -8.69
N LEU A 289 -4.24 8.89 -8.12
CA LEU A 289 -4.35 7.61 -8.82
C LEU A 289 -5.80 7.27 -9.21
N VAL A 290 -6.76 7.64 -8.37
CA VAL A 290 -8.20 7.46 -8.66
C VAL A 290 -8.66 8.44 -9.74
N ASN A 291 -8.19 9.69 -9.71
CA ASN A 291 -8.55 10.72 -10.69
C ASN A 291 -7.90 10.45 -12.06
N LEU A 292 -6.60 10.11 -12.07
CA LEU A 292 -5.84 9.70 -13.25
C LEU A 292 -6.09 8.23 -13.58
N THR A 293 -7.33 7.93 -13.98
CA THR A 293 -7.73 6.56 -14.35
C THR A 293 -6.87 5.96 -15.46
N SER A 294 -6.23 6.76 -16.32
CA SER A 294 -5.23 6.32 -17.31
C SER A 294 -4.07 5.58 -16.64
N LEU A 295 -3.42 6.23 -15.67
CA LEU A 295 -2.25 5.71 -14.97
C LEU A 295 -2.59 4.42 -14.20
N ALA A 296 -3.70 4.42 -13.46
CA ALA A 296 -4.14 3.22 -12.72
C ALA A 296 -4.44 2.05 -13.68
N SER A 297 -5.04 2.32 -14.84
CA SER A 297 -5.32 1.30 -15.86
C SER A 297 -4.04 0.80 -16.53
N GLU A 298 -3.06 1.68 -16.79
CA GLU A 298 -1.76 1.31 -17.32
C GLU A 298 -0.98 0.42 -16.34
N MET A 299 -0.92 0.80 -15.06
CA MET A 299 -0.34 -0.03 -14.00
C MET A 299 -1.03 -1.39 -13.94
N GLY A 300 -2.37 -1.41 -13.96
CA GLY A 300 -3.14 -2.65 -13.94
C GLY A 300 -2.84 -3.56 -15.14
N ARG A 301 -2.69 -2.97 -16.33
CA ARG A 301 -2.29 -3.69 -17.54
C ARG A 301 -0.87 -4.26 -17.43
N LEU A 302 0.11 -3.45 -17.01
CA LEU A 302 1.50 -3.90 -16.84
C LEU A 302 1.60 -5.06 -15.84
N VAL A 303 0.92 -4.93 -14.71
CA VAL A 303 0.90 -5.97 -13.68
C VAL A 303 0.18 -7.22 -14.18
N SER A 304 -0.87 -7.09 -15.00
CA SER A 304 -1.55 -8.23 -15.65
C SER A 304 -0.65 -8.95 -16.66
N GLU A 305 0.17 -8.19 -17.40
CA GLU A 305 1.16 -8.72 -18.35
C GLU A 305 2.36 -9.39 -17.65
N GLY A 306 2.50 -9.25 -16.32
CA GLY A 306 3.56 -9.89 -15.53
C GLY A 306 4.71 -8.97 -15.14
N TYR A 307 4.64 -7.68 -15.45
CA TYR A 307 5.65 -6.73 -15.02
C TYR A 307 5.60 -6.49 -13.52
N VAL A 308 6.76 -6.11 -12.99
CA VAL A 308 6.93 -5.74 -11.59
C VAL A 308 7.26 -4.25 -11.49
N LEU A 309 6.78 -3.62 -10.42
CA LEU A 309 6.82 -2.18 -10.21
C LEU A 309 7.12 -1.89 -8.73
N THR A 310 7.86 -0.81 -8.50
CA THR A 310 7.98 -0.17 -7.18
C THR A 310 7.44 1.24 -7.27
N VAL A 311 6.58 1.60 -6.33
CA VAL A 311 5.97 2.92 -6.20
C VAL A 311 6.61 3.63 -5.03
N LEU A 312 7.26 4.77 -5.29
CA LEU A 312 7.73 5.67 -4.25
C LEU A 312 6.59 6.63 -3.90
N ALA A 313 5.89 6.38 -2.81
CA ALA A 313 4.71 7.14 -2.41
C ALA A 313 5.10 8.38 -1.59
N PRO A 314 4.95 9.61 -2.10
CA PRO A 314 5.17 10.81 -1.30
C PRO A 314 4.05 10.97 -0.26
N ASN A 315 4.41 11.33 0.97
CA ASN A 315 3.45 11.61 2.03
C ASN A 315 2.59 12.85 1.73
N ASP A 316 1.41 12.92 2.36
CA ASP A 316 0.46 14.02 2.21
C ASP A 316 1.11 15.37 2.61
N GLU A 317 2.01 15.36 3.60
CA GLU A 317 2.75 16.56 4.00
C GLU A 317 3.70 17.09 2.91
N ALA A 318 4.34 16.21 2.14
CA ALA A 318 5.18 16.60 1.02
C ALA A 318 4.35 17.05 -0.17
N MET A 319 3.25 16.36 -0.45
CA MET A 319 2.32 16.75 -1.51
C MET A 319 1.70 18.13 -1.24
N ALA A 320 1.39 18.45 0.02
CA ALA A 320 0.90 19.76 0.42
C ALA A 320 1.93 20.89 0.30
N LYS A 321 3.24 20.57 0.28
CA LYS A 321 4.32 21.57 0.07
C LYS A 321 4.48 21.96 -1.39
N LEU A 322 3.90 21.21 -2.32
CA LEU A 322 3.91 21.57 -3.73
C LEU A 322 3.12 22.85 -3.95
N THR A 323 3.68 23.78 -4.72
CA THR A 323 2.94 25.00 -5.06
C THR A 323 1.78 24.63 -5.98
N THR A 324 0.63 25.30 -5.81
CA THR A 324 -0.54 25.09 -6.68
C THR A 324 -0.20 25.22 -8.16
N ASP A 325 0.78 26.05 -8.48
CA ASP A 325 1.24 26.29 -9.85
C ASP A 325 1.90 25.05 -10.48
N GLN A 326 2.63 24.23 -9.70
CA GLN A 326 3.27 23.00 -10.18
C GLN A 326 2.27 21.86 -10.45
N LEU A 327 1.14 21.86 -9.76
CA LEU A 327 0.06 20.89 -9.96
C LEU A 327 -0.99 21.35 -10.98
N SER A 328 -1.04 22.65 -11.28
CA SER A 328 -2.03 23.25 -12.19
C SER A 328 -1.70 23.06 -13.66
N GLU A 329 -0.46 22.72 -14.00
CA GLU A 329 -0.10 22.42 -15.38
C GLU A 329 -0.80 21.13 -15.85
N PRO A 330 -1.49 21.15 -17.01
CA PRO A 330 -2.21 19.99 -17.50
C PRO A 330 -1.22 18.85 -17.80
N GLY A 331 -1.34 17.74 -17.07
CA GLY A 331 -0.47 16.56 -17.20
C GLY A 331 0.76 16.56 -16.27
N ALA A 332 1.01 17.63 -15.51
CA ALA A 332 2.04 17.64 -14.48
C ALA A 332 1.84 16.58 -13.37
N PRO A 333 0.63 16.36 -12.80
CA PRO A 333 0.46 15.34 -11.77
C PRO A 333 0.77 13.94 -12.31
N GLU A 334 0.39 13.63 -13.55
CA GLU A 334 0.71 12.35 -14.20
C GLU A 334 2.23 12.19 -14.38
N GLN A 335 2.91 13.28 -14.77
CA GLN A 335 4.36 13.27 -14.95
C GLN A 335 5.12 13.07 -13.64
N ILE A 336 4.70 13.74 -12.58
CA ILE A 336 5.27 13.58 -11.25
C ILE A 336 5.13 12.12 -10.84
N MET A 337 3.93 11.53 -10.99
CA MET A 337 3.67 10.14 -10.64
C MET A 337 4.54 9.14 -11.42
N TYR A 338 4.75 9.33 -12.73
CA TYR A 338 5.64 8.46 -13.50
C TYR A 338 7.10 8.48 -12.99
N TYR A 339 7.57 9.60 -12.45
CA TYR A 339 8.92 9.68 -11.88
C TYR A 339 9.06 8.92 -10.55
N HIS A 340 7.94 8.68 -9.87
CA HIS A 340 7.87 7.91 -8.64
C HIS A 340 7.70 6.40 -8.88
N LEU A 341 7.56 5.97 -10.15
CA LEU A 341 7.38 4.56 -10.52
C LEU A 341 8.68 3.98 -11.08
N ILE A 342 9.23 2.98 -10.39
CA ILE A 342 10.43 2.23 -10.76
C ILE A 342 10.00 0.88 -11.35
N PRO A 343 10.45 0.49 -12.56
CA PRO A 343 10.05 -0.76 -13.19
C PRO A 343 10.86 -1.99 -12.72
N GLU A 344 11.11 -2.05 -11.43
CA GLU A 344 11.78 -3.15 -10.75
C GLU A 344 11.06 -3.42 -9.44
N TYR A 345 11.13 -4.64 -8.93
CA TYR A 345 10.58 -4.97 -7.61
C TYR A 345 11.64 -4.71 -6.54
N GLN A 346 11.43 -3.71 -5.70
CA GLN A 346 12.39 -3.28 -4.68
C GLN A 346 11.69 -3.15 -3.33
N THR A 347 12.06 -4.04 -2.41
CA THR A 347 11.69 -3.94 -0.99
C THR A 347 12.68 -3.04 -0.25
N GLU A 348 12.32 -2.61 0.96
CA GLU A 348 13.24 -1.87 1.84
C GLU A 348 14.58 -2.60 1.98
N GLU A 349 14.55 -3.88 2.31
CA GLU A 349 15.76 -4.70 2.49
C GLU A 349 16.62 -4.71 1.22
N SER A 350 16.01 -4.81 0.04
CA SER A 350 16.71 -4.80 -1.24
C SER A 350 17.39 -3.45 -1.50
N MET A 351 16.67 -2.35 -1.28
CA MET A 351 17.19 -1.01 -1.46
C MET A 351 18.33 -0.73 -0.49
N TYR A 352 18.12 -0.96 0.80
CA TYR A 352 19.12 -0.72 1.83
C TYR A 352 20.40 -1.53 1.58
N ASN A 353 20.26 -2.83 1.26
CA ASN A 353 21.41 -3.68 0.94
C ASN A 353 22.16 -3.22 -0.31
N SER A 354 21.45 -2.77 -1.34
CA SER A 354 22.06 -2.28 -2.58
C SER A 354 22.86 -1.01 -2.33
N VAL A 355 22.25 -0.05 -1.64
CA VAL A 355 22.85 1.24 -1.38
C VAL A 355 24.04 1.12 -0.42
N ARG A 356 23.97 0.26 0.59
CA ARG A 356 25.10 -0.03 1.49
C ARG A 356 26.28 -0.69 0.79
N ARG A 357 26.02 -1.52 -0.22
CA ARG A 357 27.07 -2.23 -0.99
C ARG A 357 27.72 -1.34 -2.04
N PHE A 358 26.92 -0.55 -2.74
CA PHE A 358 27.36 0.23 -3.90
C PHE A 358 27.53 1.72 -3.62
N GLY A 359 27.13 2.20 -2.44
CA GLY A 359 27.12 3.59 -2.01
C GLY A 359 26.04 4.43 -2.68
N LYS A 360 26.03 4.45 -4.02
CA LYS A 360 25.01 5.14 -4.83
C LYS A 360 24.46 4.21 -5.90
N VAL A 361 23.15 4.05 -5.91
CA VAL A 361 22.41 3.22 -6.86
C VAL A 361 21.54 4.13 -7.74
N LYS A 362 21.36 3.79 -9.01
CA LYS A 362 20.48 4.53 -9.93
C LYS A 362 19.36 3.59 -10.36
N TYR A 363 18.13 3.97 -10.05
CA TYR A 363 16.93 3.28 -10.49
C TYR A 363 16.37 3.95 -11.73
N ASP A 364 15.92 3.13 -12.68
CA ASP A 364 15.20 3.62 -13.84
C ASP A 364 13.77 3.98 -13.43
N THR A 365 13.18 4.99 -14.07
CA THR A 365 11.77 5.34 -13.86
C THR A 365 10.95 4.99 -15.10
N LEU A 366 9.64 4.86 -14.98
CA LEU A 366 8.77 4.50 -16.11
C LEU A 366 8.87 5.48 -17.27
N ARG A 367 9.18 6.76 -17.01
CA ARG A 367 9.42 7.74 -18.07
C ARG A 367 10.91 7.93 -18.33
N LEU A 368 11.38 7.33 -19.42
CA LEU A 368 12.72 7.60 -19.97
C LEU A 368 12.84 9.08 -20.36
N PRO A 369 14.01 9.73 -20.15
CA PRO A 369 15.30 9.17 -19.73
C PRO A 369 15.61 9.35 -18.22
N HIS A 370 14.61 9.65 -17.39
CA HIS A 370 14.88 10.06 -16.01
C HIS A 370 15.21 8.86 -15.12
N LYS A 371 16.21 9.03 -14.25
CA LYS A 371 16.63 8.05 -13.26
C LYS A 371 16.54 8.67 -11.87
N VAL A 372 16.15 7.89 -10.88
CA VAL A 372 16.17 8.28 -9.47
C VAL A 372 17.45 7.72 -8.86
N VAL A 373 18.22 8.57 -8.19
CA VAL A 373 19.43 8.13 -7.48
C VAL A 373 19.06 7.83 -6.04
N ALA A 374 19.55 6.72 -5.51
CA ALA A 374 19.43 6.34 -4.11
C ALA A 374 20.81 6.30 -3.45
N GLU A 375 20.93 6.90 -2.27
CA GLU A 375 22.15 6.97 -1.46
C GLU A 375 21.85 6.70 0.03
N GLU A 376 22.83 6.17 0.76
CA GLU A 376 22.67 5.90 2.19
C GLU A 376 22.91 7.20 2.94
N ALA A 377 21.92 7.63 3.73
CA ALA A 377 22.02 8.83 4.54
C ALA A 377 21.28 8.61 5.86
N ASP A 378 21.93 8.97 6.98
CA ASP A 378 21.35 8.92 8.33
C ASP A 378 20.74 7.56 8.74
N GLY A 379 21.26 6.46 8.18
CA GLY A 379 20.78 5.10 8.48
C GLY A 379 19.54 4.68 7.69
N SER A 380 19.05 5.50 6.77
CA SER A 380 17.97 5.18 5.83
C SER A 380 18.41 5.37 4.37
N VAL A 381 17.50 5.05 3.44
CA VAL A 381 17.71 5.26 2.00
C VAL A 381 17.18 6.63 1.62
N LYS A 382 18.02 7.45 1.00
CA LYS A 382 17.66 8.77 0.47
C LYS A 382 17.59 8.73 -1.04
N PHE A 383 16.47 9.16 -1.59
CA PHE A 383 16.20 9.26 -3.03
C PHE A 383 16.37 10.70 -3.52
N GLY A 384 16.79 10.84 -4.78
CA GLY A 384 16.95 12.14 -5.44
C GLY A 384 18.30 12.82 -5.16
N GLN A 385 18.44 14.06 -5.64
CA GLN A 385 19.64 14.88 -5.47
C GLN A 385 19.24 16.32 -5.13
N GLY A 386 20.02 16.98 -4.26
CA GLY A 386 19.81 18.40 -3.91
C GLY A 386 18.58 18.65 -3.04
N GLU A 387 17.89 19.76 -3.30
CA GLU A 387 16.73 20.23 -2.51
C GLU A 387 15.46 19.40 -2.73
N GLY A 388 15.36 18.63 -3.83
CA GLY A 388 14.26 17.70 -4.11
C GLY A 388 14.58 16.26 -3.74
N SER A 389 15.32 16.05 -2.65
CA SER A 389 15.62 14.71 -2.13
C SER A 389 14.63 14.30 -1.04
N ALA A 390 14.34 13.00 -0.97
CA ALA A 390 13.36 12.43 -0.06
C ALA A 390 13.95 11.19 0.65
N TYR A 391 13.71 11.05 1.94
CA TYR A 391 14.06 9.87 2.72
C TYR A 391 12.96 8.82 2.64
N LEU A 392 13.37 7.56 2.66
CA LEU A 392 12.49 6.44 2.96
C LEU A 392 11.97 6.59 4.39
N PHE A 393 10.66 6.78 4.52
CA PHE A 393 10.00 7.04 5.79
C PHE A 393 9.21 5.81 6.25
N ASP A 394 8.22 5.39 5.45
CA ASP A 394 7.41 4.20 5.72
C ASP A 394 7.77 3.07 4.75
N PRO A 395 8.59 2.10 5.15
CA PRO A 395 8.97 0.99 4.27
C PRO A 395 7.81 0.00 4.06
N ASP A 396 7.79 -0.61 2.87
CA ASP A 396 6.95 -1.76 2.52
C ASP A 396 5.45 -1.60 2.86
N ILE A 397 4.87 -0.40 2.67
CA ILE A 397 3.44 -0.10 2.90
C ILE A 397 2.54 -1.13 2.23
N TYR A 398 2.91 -1.55 1.02
CA TYR A 398 2.20 -2.56 0.26
C TYR A 398 3.16 -3.41 -0.56
N THR A 399 3.07 -4.74 -0.43
CA THR A 399 3.89 -5.69 -1.20
C THR A 399 3.06 -6.91 -1.63
N ASP A 400 2.91 -7.21 -2.93
CA ASP A 400 2.34 -8.50 -3.43
C ASP A 400 3.36 -9.39 -4.13
N GLY A 401 4.59 -8.92 -4.34
CA GLY A 401 5.56 -9.61 -5.20
C GLY A 401 5.50 -9.19 -6.66
N ARG A 402 4.56 -8.31 -7.06
CA ARG A 402 4.59 -7.60 -8.35
C ARG A 402 4.70 -6.10 -8.16
N ILE A 403 3.91 -5.52 -7.26
CA ILE A 403 3.93 -4.14 -6.84
C ILE A 403 4.54 -4.10 -5.42
N SER A 404 5.48 -3.19 -5.23
CA SER A 404 5.97 -2.79 -3.90
C SER A 404 5.77 -1.28 -3.74
N VAL A 405 5.42 -0.82 -2.55
CA VAL A 405 5.15 0.60 -2.27
C VAL A 405 6.00 1.02 -1.09
N GLN A 406 6.75 2.09 -1.29
CA GLN A 406 7.70 2.65 -0.33
C GLN A 406 7.31 4.10 -0.05
N GLY A 407 6.99 4.42 1.20
CA GLY A 407 6.64 5.77 1.62
C GLY A 407 7.88 6.67 1.73
N ILE A 408 7.81 7.85 1.14
CA ILE A 408 8.88 8.85 1.16
C ILE A 408 8.38 10.20 1.68
N ASP A 409 9.25 10.96 2.33
CA ASP A 409 8.91 12.24 2.99
C ASP A 409 8.98 13.49 2.08
N GLY A 410 9.16 13.30 0.78
CA GLY A 410 9.40 14.35 -0.20
C GLY A 410 8.92 13.97 -1.59
N VAL A 411 8.56 14.96 -2.41
CA VAL A 411 8.19 14.74 -3.81
C VAL A 411 9.44 14.81 -4.67
N LEU A 412 9.68 13.75 -5.44
CA LEU A 412 10.82 13.65 -6.33
C LEU A 412 10.52 14.36 -7.66
N PHE A 413 11.49 15.14 -8.14
CA PHE A 413 11.42 15.79 -9.44
C PHE A 413 12.53 15.30 -10.37
N PRO A 414 12.25 15.12 -11.67
CA PRO A 414 13.29 14.86 -12.63
C PRO A 414 14.25 16.06 -12.63
N VAL A 415 15.55 15.78 -12.51
CA VAL A 415 16.55 16.80 -12.76
C VAL A 415 16.46 17.14 -14.24
N GLU A 416 15.81 18.26 -14.57
CA GLU A 416 16.06 18.89 -15.85
C GLU A 416 17.57 19.13 -15.89
N GLU A 417 18.25 18.65 -16.93
CA GLU A 417 19.59 19.11 -17.24
C GLU A 417 19.48 20.60 -17.59
N SER A 418 19.30 21.45 -16.57
CA SER A 418 19.71 22.84 -16.60
C SER A 418 21.15 22.75 -17.01
N ALA A 419 21.41 23.15 -18.26
CA ALA A 419 22.71 23.20 -18.87
C ALA A 419 23.69 23.63 -17.80
N ALA A 420 24.49 22.66 -17.35
CA ALA A 420 25.51 22.89 -16.34
C ALA A 420 26.19 24.18 -16.76
N ALA A 421 26.04 25.24 -15.95
CA ALA A 421 26.62 26.53 -16.23
C ALA A 421 28.04 26.25 -16.67
N THR A 422 28.29 26.46 -17.97
CA THR A 422 29.56 26.10 -18.59
C THR A 422 30.59 26.87 -17.81
N LYS A 423 31.33 26.18 -16.93
CA LYS A 423 32.53 26.74 -16.35
C LYS A 423 33.38 27.08 -17.56
N ALA A 424 33.48 28.37 -17.85
CA ALA A 424 34.27 28.88 -18.95
C ALA A 424 35.64 28.21 -18.86
N PRO A 425 36.18 27.67 -19.98
CA PRO A 425 37.52 27.12 -19.95
C PRO A 425 38.47 28.23 -19.47
N PRO A 426 39.48 27.91 -18.63
CA PRO A 426 40.43 28.93 -18.21
C PRO A 426 41.13 29.45 -19.47
N VAL A 427 41.01 30.76 -19.68
CA VAL A 427 41.67 31.48 -20.78
C VAL A 427 43.17 31.22 -20.66
N ALA A 428 43.70 30.34 -21.51
CA ALA A 428 45.13 30.16 -21.68
C ALA A 428 45.69 31.47 -22.24
N LYS A 429 46.45 32.19 -21.41
CA LYS A 429 47.20 33.39 -21.80
C LYS A 429 48.11 33.03 -22.97
N ILE A 430 47.82 33.58 -24.14
CA ILE A 430 48.73 33.59 -25.29
C ILE A 430 49.92 34.47 -24.89
N VAL A 431 51.03 33.83 -24.54
CA VAL A 431 52.33 34.49 -24.42
C VAL A 431 52.92 34.60 -25.82
N SER A 432 52.99 35.82 -26.32
CA SER A 432 53.66 36.19 -27.56
C SER A 432 55.16 35.89 -27.45
N LYS A 433 55.68 35.03 -28.33
CA LYS A 433 57.13 34.91 -28.57
C LYS A 433 57.57 36.06 -29.49
N PRO A 434 58.60 36.85 -29.13
CA PRO A 434 59.08 37.92 -30.00
C PRO A 434 59.89 37.35 -31.17
N ARG A 435 59.58 37.81 -32.38
CA ARG A 435 60.44 37.69 -33.55
C ARG A 435 61.64 38.62 -33.38
N ARG A 436 62.86 38.08 -33.43
CA ARG A 436 64.07 38.86 -33.71
C ARG A 436 64.97 38.04 -34.61
N GLY A 437 64.98 38.37 -35.90
CA GLY A 437 65.94 37.82 -36.86
C GLY A 437 67.26 38.57 -36.77
N LYS A 438 68.37 37.85 -37.02
CA LYS A 438 69.50 38.28 -37.86
C LYS A 438 70.57 37.19 -37.93
N LEU A 439 70.93 36.84 -39.17
CA LEU A 439 72.31 36.74 -39.67
C LEU A 439 73.35 35.98 -38.82
N MET A 440 73.70 34.75 -39.22
CA MET A 440 75.10 34.35 -39.48
C MET A 440 75.21 32.95 -40.11
N GLU A 441 76.00 32.89 -41.20
CA GLU A 441 76.83 31.78 -41.72
C GLU A 441 76.16 30.42 -42.02
N ILE A 442 75.99 29.94 -43.26
CA ILE A 442 77.00 29.72 -44.32
C ILE A 442 78.35 29.30 -43.76
N ALA A 443 78.56 27.99 -43.56
CA ALA A 443 79.78 27.26 -43.94
C ALA A 443 79.71 25.80 -43.49
N CYS A 444 79.43 24.88 -44.43
CA CYS A 444 80.23 23.68 -44.71
C CYS A 444 79.40 22.60 -45.44
N ASN A 445 79.71 22.46 -46.74
CA ASN A 445 79.95 21.22 -47.49
C ASN A 445 78.76 20.26 -47.63
N MET A 446 78.04 20.19 -48.76
CA MET A 446 78.46 19.70 -50.09
C MET A 446 79.33 18.43 -50.05
N LEU A 447 78.71 17.34 -50.51
CA LEU A 447 79.26 16.13 -51.17
C LEU A 447 80.26 15.22 -50.44
N GLY A 448 79.91 13.92 -50.46
CA GLY A 448 80.83 12.77 -50.44
C GLY A 448 80.57 11.84 -49.25
N ALA A 449 80.38 10.54 -49.38
CA ALA A 449 80.40 9.65 -50.52
C ALA A 449 79.76 8.29 -50.11
N VAL A 450 79.07 7.68 -51.07
CA VAL A 450 78.84 6.24 -51.34
C VAL A 450 79.34 5.22 -50.29
N GLY A 451 78.45 4.34 -49.81
CA GLY A 451 78.85 3.07 -49.18
C GLY A 451 77.75 2.31 -48.42
N GLN A 452 77.04 1.43 -49.16
CA GLN A 452 76.46 0.13 -48.77
C GLN A 452 75.84 -0.15 -47.37
N ASP A 453 74.64 -0.72 -47.48
CA ASP A 453 74.05 -1.80 -46.68
C ASP A 453 73.53 -1.55 -45.25
N SER A 454 72.36 -2.18 -45.02
CA SER A 454 71.73 -2.51 -43.72
C SER A 454 70.77 -1.44 -43.18
N ARG A 455 69.47 -1.55 -43.49
CA ARG A 455 68.46 -2.35 -42.76
C ARG A 455 67.96 -1.70 -41.46
N PHE A 456 66.63 -1.60 -41.42
CA PHE A 456 65.71 -1.56 -40.27
C PHE A 456 65.24 -0.20 -39.71
N SER A 457 63.98 0.07 -40.08
CA SER A 457 62.84 0.47 -39.23
C SER A 457 62.87 1.82 -38.53
N THR A 458 62.24 2.76 -39.22
CA THR A 458 61.24 3.75 -38.74
C THR A 458 60.65 3.52 -37.34
N CYS A 459 60.74 4.60 -36.55
CA CYS A 459 59.80 4.95 -35.49
C CYS A 459 58.39 5.24 -36.04
N ARG A 460 57.36 5.05 -35.21
CA ARG A 460 56.20 5.95 -35.11
C ARG A 460 55.48 5.75 -33.76
N TYR A 461 55.41 6.84 -32.99
CA TYR A 461 54.19 7.25 -32.30
C TYR A 461 53.49 8.26 -33.20
#